data_AF-A0A0B5AHK6-F1
#
_entry.id   AF-A0A0B5AHK6-F1
#
_cell.length_a   1.000
_cell.length_b   1.000
_cell.length_c   1.000
_cell.angle_alpha   90.00
_cell.angle_beta   90.00
_cell.angle_gamma   90.00
#
_symmetry.space_group_name_H-M   'P 1'
#
loop_
_entity.id
_entity.type
_entity.pdbx_description
1 polymer ?
#
loop_
_entity_poly.entity_id
_entity_poly.type
_entity_poly.pdbx_seq_one_letter_code
_entity_poly.pdbx_strand_id
1 'polypeptide(L)' 'MNPLNILIVLITFMHFSFLINLSVFDGAYDGIVMTINTILFLGAMITFATVKNQERKKQPV' A
#
# COMPACT_ATOMS: atom_id res chain seq x y z
N MET A 1 0.76 -8.98 -13.85
CA MET A 1 -0.35 -8.56 -12.96
C MET A 1 -0.69 -7.11 -13.26
N ASN A 2 -1.97 -6.76 -13.32
CA ASN A 2 -2.40 -5.37 -13.54
C ASN A 2 -1.90 -4.51 -12.36
N PRO A 3 -1.22 -3.37 -12.57
CA PRO A 3 -0.75 -2.51 -11.48
C PRO A 3 -1.84 -2.12 -10.47
N LEU A 4 -3.09 -2.03 -10.92
CA LEU A 4 -4.24 -1.78 -10.07
C LEU A 4 -4.46 -2.93 -9.05
N ASN A 5 -4.28 -4.19 -9.47
CA ASN A 5 -4.35 -5.34 -8.56
C ASN A 5 -3.21 -5.32 -7.54
N ILE A 6 -2.01 -4.87 -7.92
CA ILE A 6 -0.88 -4.74 -6.99
C ILE A 6 -1.20 -3.70 -5.90
N LEU A 7 -1.81 -2.58 -6.29
CA LEU A 7 -2.22 -1.53 -5.35
C LEU A 7 -3.29 -2.04 -4.36
N ILE A 8 -4.29 -2.76 -4.85
CA ILE A 8 -5.36 -3.35 -4.02
C ILE A 8 -4.78 -4.35 -3.01
N VAL A 9 -3.86 -5.20 -3.43
CA VAL A 9 -3.20 -6.18 -2.55
C VAL A 9 -2.39 -5.47 -1.46
N LEU A 10 -1.62 -4.44 -1.82
CA LEU A 10 -0.83 -3.65 -0.85
C LEU A 10 -1.72 -2.96 0.19
N ILE A 11 -2.81 -2.33 -0.23
CA ILE A 11 -3.74 -1.63 0.67
C ILE A 11 -4.43 -2.62 1.60
N THR A 12 -4.87 -3.76 1.06
CA THR A 12 -5.52 -4.83 1.84
C THR A 12 -4.57 -5.35 2.91
N PHE A 13 -3.31 -5.60 2.55
CA PHE A 13 -2.30 -6.11 3.48
C PHE A 13 -2.04 -5.13 4.63
N MET A 14 -2.00 -3.82 4.37
CA MET A 14 -1.87 -2.81 5.43
C MET A 14 -3.05 -2.79 6.41
N HIS A 15 -4.27 -2.88 5.89
CA HIS A 15 -5.45 -2.84 6.75
C HIS A 15 -5.53 -4.12 7.58
N PHE A 16 -5.18 -5.26 7.00
CA PHE A 16 -5.15 -6.53 7.70
C PHE A 16 -4.09 -6.57 8.80
N SER A 17 -2.88 -6.06 8.54
CA SER A 17 -1.83 -5.98 9.56
C SER A 17 -2.23 -5.08 10.73
N PHE A 18 -2.93 -3.97 10.45
CA PHE A 18 -3.47 -3.09 11.49
C PHE A 18 -4.55 -3.79 12.33
N LEU A 19 -5.50 -4.49 11.67
CA LEU A 19 -6.54 -5.25 12.37
C LEU A 19 -5.97 -6.37 13.23
N ILE A 20 -4.97 -7.11 12.75
CA ILE A 20 -4.30 -8.16 13.53
C ILE A 20 -3.61 -7.55 14.76
N ASN A 21 -2.91 -6.42 14.60
CA ASN A 21 -2.26 -5.76 15.72
C ASN A 21 -3.25 -5.33 16.80
N LEU A 22 -4.37 -4.74 16.39
CA LEU A 22 -5.40 -4.28 17.30
C LEU A 22 -6.14 -5.45 17.98
N SER A 23 -6.48 -6.49 17.22
CA SER A 23 -7.33 -7.60 17.70
C SER A 23 -6.59 -8.70 18.46
N VAL A 24 -5.34 -9.00 18.09
CA VAL A 24 -4.57 -10.11 18.67
C VAL A 24 -3.55 -9.63 19.69
N PHE A 25 -2.96 -8.46 19.45
CA PHE A 25 -1.88 -7.92 20.29
C PHE A 25 -2.31 -6.72 21.12
N ASP A 26 -3.61 -6.38 21.12
CA ASP A 26 -4.20 -5.28 21.88
C ASP A 26 -3.49 -3.92 21.64
N GLY A 27 -2.98 -3.73 20.42
CA GLY A 27 -2.25 -2.53 20.02
C GLY A 27 -0.79 -2.45 20.52
N ALA A 28 -0.24 -3.49 21.13
CA ALA A 28 1.11 -3.48 21.73
C ALA A 28 2.23 -3.09 20.74
N TYR A 29 2.05 -3.35 19.44
CA TYR A 29 3.04 -3.03 18.40
C TYR A 29 2.60 -1.91 17.46
N ASP A 30 1.68 -1.03 17.89
CA ASP A 30 1.13 0.03 17.04
C ASP A 30 2.21 0.88 16.35
N GLY A 31 3.28 1.23 17.06
CA GLY A 31 4.39 2.00 16.48
C GLY A 31 5.11 1.27 15.34
N ILE A 32 5.37 -0.03 15.50
CA ILE A 32 6.07 -0.84 14.48
C ILE A 32 5.16 -1.08 13.28
N VAL A 33 3.90 -1.45 13.53
CA VAL A 33 2.90 -1.70 12.48
C VAL A 33 2.61 -0.43 11.68
N MET A 34 2.51 0.72 12.35
CA MET A 34 2.37 2.02 11.70
C MET A 34 3.58 2.36 10.83
N THR A 35 4.80 2.09 11.29
CA THR A 35 6.02 2.33 10.52
C THR A 35 6.06 1.46 9.26
N ILE A 36 5.76 0.17 9.40
CA ILE A 36 5.72 -0.79 8.28
C ILE A 36 4.64 -0.38 7.26
N ASN A 37 3.44 -0.02 7.73
CA ASN A 37 2.36 0.44 6.87
C ASN A 37 2.71 1.76 6.17
N THR A 38 3.45 2.67 6.82
CA THR A 38 3.91 3.91 6.20
C THR A 38 4.89 3.65 5.04
N ILE A 39 5.85 2.73 5.23
CA ILE A 39 6.80 2.34 4.17
C ILE A 39 6.07 1.67 3.00
N LEU A 40 5.16 0.74 3.30
CA LEU A 40 4.31 0.11 2.27
C LEU A 40 3.48 1.15 1.51
N PHE A 41 3.06 2.24 2.17
CA PHE A 41 2.24 3.29 1.57
C PHE A 41 3.04 4.15 0.61
N LEU A 42 4.26 4.51 1.00
CA LEU A 42 5.22 5.15 0.10
C LEU A 42 5.51 4.27 -1.13
N GLY A 43 5.72 2.96 -0.94
CA GLY A 43 5.89 2.02 -2.06
C GLY A 43 4.69 1.94 -3.00
N ALA A 44 3.47 1.92 -2.44
CA ALA A 44 2.22 1.94 -3.21
C ALA A 44 2.07 3.26 -3.98
N MET A 45 2.37 4.40 -3.37
CA MET A 45 2.34 5.72 -4.01
C MET A 45 3.35 5.82 -5.16
N ILE A 46 4.58 5.33 -4.98
CA ILE A 46 5.58 5.30 -6.05
C ILE A 46 5.09 4.44 -7.21
N THR A 47 4.59 3.24 -6.92
CA THR A 47 4.03 2.33 -7.93
C THR A 47 2.88 2.99 -8.69
N PHE A 48 1.96 3.64 -7.99
CA PHE A 48 0.86 4.38 -8.60
C PHE A 48 1.36 5.54 -9.48
N ALA A 49 2.33 6.31 -8.99
CA ALA A 49 2.92 7.41 -9.75
C ALA A 49 3.60 6.91 -11.04
N THR A 50 4.34 5.79 -10.97
CA THR A 50 4.96 5.16 -12.14
C THR A 50 3.90 4.73 -13.16
N VAL A 51 2.83 4.08 -12.72
CA VAL A 51 1.75 3.58 -13.59
C VAL A 51 1.02 4.75 -14.24
N LYS A 52 0.64 5.76 -13.46
CA LYS A 52 0.00 6.98 -13.97
C LYS A 52 0.87 7.72 -14.99
N ASN A 53 2.18 7.75 -14.77
CA ASN A 53 3.13 8.38 -15.69
C ASN A 53 3.29 7.56 -16.99
N GLN A 54 3.23 6.23 -16.92
CA GLN A 54 3.22 5.36 -18.09
C GLN A 54 1.92 5.52 -18.90
N GLU A 55 0.77 5.62 -18.24
CA GLU A 55 -0.52 5.86 -18.90
C GLU A 55 -0.55 7.23 -19.60
N ARG A 56 -0.02 8.29 -18.96
CA ARG A 56 0.14 9.60 -19.60
C ARG A 56 1.00 9.55 -20.86
N LYS A 57 2.06 8.75 -20.87
CA LYS A 57 2.93 8.58 -22.06
C LYS A 57 2.27 7.74 -23.17
N LYS A 58 1.22 6.98 -22.86
CA LYS A 58 0.49 6.14 -23.81
C LYS A 58 -0.69 6.86 -24.48
N GLN A 59 -1.12 8.01 -23.96
CA GLN A 59 -2.12 8.83 -24.63
C GLN A 59 -1.43 9.66 -25.73
N PRO A 60 -1.66 9.39 -27.02
CA PRO A 60 -1.18 10.26 -28.08
C PRO A 60 -1.89 11.62 -27.95
N VAL A 61 -1.10 12.69 -28.04
CA VAL A 61 -1.58 14.07 -28.13
C VAL A 61 -2.41 14.25 -29.40
#